data_AF-A0A837B6A6-F1
#
_entry.id   AF-A0A837B6A6-F1
#
_cell.length_a   1.000
_cell.length_b   1.000
_cell.length_c   1.000
_cell.angle_alpha   90.00
_cell.angle_beta   90.00
_cell.angle_gamma   90.00
#
_symmetry.space_group_name_H-M   'P 1'
#
loop_
_entity.id
_entity.type
_entity.pdbx_description
1 polymer ?
#
loop_
_entity_poly.entity_id
_entity_poly.type
_entity_poly.pdbx_seq_one_letter_code
_entity_poly.pdbx_strand_id
1 'polypeptide(L)'
;MKLRPLLYLGVLSLAALPPLAMAAKDDPQADALNRRLAALQNDPQTNDLARFERLQAQQSVAALAEAKRRDRDELVFLADRRVEIAELTARTA
;
A
#
# COMPACT_ATOMS: atom_id res chain seq x y z
N MET A 1 17.85 -46.05 -19.48
CA MET A 1 18.28 -44.69 -19.88
C MET A 1 17.06 -43.78 -19.77
N LYS A 2 16.71 -43.23 -18.59
CA LYS A 2 17.19 -41.98 -17.98
C LYS A 2 17.31 -40.80 -18.97
N LEU A 3 16.16 -40.20 -19.29
CA LEU A 3 15.97 -38.91 -19.97
C LEU A 3 14.48 -38.57 -19.73
N ARG A 4 14.03 -37.56 -18.98
CA ARG A 4 14.52 -36.19 -18.78
C ARG A 4 13.93 -35.63 -17.45
N PRO A 5 14.73 -35.31 -16.41
CA PRO A 5 14.24 -34.60 -15.22
C PRO A 5 14.31 -33.07 -15.39
N LEU A 6 14.12 -32.57 -16.62
CA LEU A 6 14.28 -31.14 -16.97
C LEU A 6 12.97 -30.39 -17.19
N LEU A 7 11.82 -31.03 -16.95
CA LEU A 7 10.49 -30.40 -17.07
C LEU A 7 9.92 -29.88 -15.74
N TYR A 8 10.75 -29.81 -14.68
CA TYR A 8 10.36 -29.25 -13.39
C TYR A 8 11.13 -27.98 -12.99
N LEU A 9 11.84 -27.34 -13.94
CA LEU A 9 12.49 -26.03 -13.72
C LEU A 9 11.70 -24.83 -14.27
N GLY A 10 10.50 -25.05 -14.80
CA GLY A 10 9.67 -23.99 -15.41
C GLY A 10 8.57 -23.40 -14.51
N VAL A 11 8.47 -23.82 -13.25
CA VAL A 11 7.40 -23.38 -12.33
C VAL A 11 7.90 -22.33 -11.32
N LEU A 12 9.20 -22.03 -11.30
CA LEU A 12 9.82 -21.07 -10.37
C LEU A 12 10.05 -19.71 -11.04
N SER A 13 9.02 -19.14 -11.65
CA SER A 13 9.08 -17.77 -12.22
C SER A 13 7.81 -16.96 -11.99
N LEU A 14 6.93 -17.39 -11.08
CA LEU A 14 5.73 -16.66 -10.70
C LEU A 14 5.93 -15.76 -9.46
N ALA A 15 7.14 -15.21 -9.31
CA ALA A 15 7.45 -14.20 -8.31
C ALA A 15 7.67 -12.85 -9.01
N ALA A 16 6.99 -11.82 -8.50
CA ALA A 16 7.21 -10.40 -8.77
C ALA A 16 6.61 -9.78 -10.06
N LEU A 17 5.29 -9.89 -10.24
CA LEU A 17 4.56 -8.80 -10.90
C LEU A 17 3.85 -7.96 -9.82
N PRO A 18 4.34 -6.76 -9.48
CA PRO A 18 3.50 -5.78 -8.81
C PRO A 18 2.44 -5.31 -9.82
N PRO A 19 1.13 -5.47 -9.57
CA PRO A 19 0.15 -4.73 -10.33
C PRO A 19 0.23 -3.28 -9.87
N LEU A 20 0.93 -2.42 -10.61
CA LEU A 20 0.88 -0.97 -10.39
C LEU A 20 0.24 -0.28 -11.59
N ALA A 21 -0.72 0.57 -11.24
CA ALA A 21 -1.36 1.61 -12.03
C ALA A 21 -2.33 1.13 -13.13
N MET A 22 -3.50 0.65 -12.70
CA MET A 22 -4.73 1.04 -13.41
C MET A 22 -5.12 2.43 -12.92
N ALA A 23 -5.67 3.25 -13.81
CA ALA A 23 -5.96 4.65 -13.56
C ALA A 23 -6.75 4.81 -12.25
N ALA A 24 -6.17 5.54 -11.30
CA ALA A 24 -6.88 6.00 -10.12
C ALA A 24 -8.16 6.68 -10.63
N LYS A 25 -9.31 6.09 -10.32
CA LYS A 25 -10.50 6.93 -10.21
C LYS A 25 -10.13 7.99 -9.19
N ASP A 26 -10.34 9.26 -9.53
CA ASP A 26 -10.16 10.37 -8.60
C ASP A 26 -11.09 10.12 -7.40
N ASP A 27 -10.61 9.42 -6.37
CA ASP A 27 -11.29 9.25 -5.10
C ASP A 27 -10.77 10.35 -4.17
N PRO A 28 -11.58 11.39 -3.91
CA PRO A 28 -11.13 12.55 -3.15
C PRO A 28 -10.69 12.19 -1.72
N GLN A 29 -11.18 11.08 -1.17
CA GLN A 29 -10.76 10.62 0.16
C GLN A 29 -9.38 9.95 0.09
N ALA A 30 -9.14 9.10 -0.91
CA ALA A 30 -7.81 8.52 -1.12
C ALA A 30 -6.76 9.62 -1.36
N ASP A 31 -7.10 10.65 -2.12
CA ASP A 31 -6.22 11.81 -2.35
C ASP A 31 -5.93 12.62 -1.07
N ALA A 32 -6.94 12.81 -0.21
CA ALA A 32 -6.75 13.46 1.07
C ALA A 32 -5.79 12.66 1.99
N LEU A 33 -5.97 11.34 2.04
CA LEU A 33 -5.11 10.45 2.82
C LEU A 33 -3.68 10.38 2.26
N ASN A 34 -3.52 10.34 0.93
CA ASN A 34 -2.21 10.40 0.29
C ASN A 34 -1.47 11.71 0.58
N ARG A 35 -2.16 12.85 0.61
CA ARG A 35 -1.56 14.13 0.98
C ARG A 35 -1.03 14.14 2.42
N ARG A 36 -1.75 13.52 3.37
CA ARG A 36 -1.29 13.35 4.75
C ARG A 36 -0.02 12.50 4.82
N LEU A 37 0.00 11.36 4.13
CA LEU A 37 1.19 10.50 4.08
C LEU A 37 2.38 11.18 3.40
N ALA A 38 2.14 11.98 2.37
CA ALA A 38 3.19 12.78 1.72
C ALA A 38 3.74 13.86 2.66
N ALA A 39 2.92 14.46 3.53
CA ALA A 39 3.41 15.41 4.53
C ALA A 39 4.41 14.73 5.50
N LEU A 40 4.08 13.54 6.01
CA LEU A 40 5.00 12.74 6.86
C LEU A 40 6.29 12.32 6.13
N GLN A 41 6.25 12.16 4.81
CA GLN A 41 7.41 11.75 4.02
C GLN A 41 8.35 12.92 3.72
N ASN A 42 7.80 14.10 3.51
CA ASN A 42 8.55 15.29 3.12
C ASN A 42 9.06 16.09 4.33
N ASP A 43 8.60 15.78 5.54
CA ASP A 43 9.07 16.38 6.77
C ASP A 43 10.36 15.68 7.27
N PRO A 44 11.52 16.38 7.31
CA PRO A 44 12.79 15.80 7.76
C PRO A 44 12.77 15.29 9.20
N GLN A 45 11.86 15.74 10.05
CA GLN A 45 11.76 15.28 11.43
C GLN A 45 11.05 13.93 11.54
N THR A 46 10.17 13.61 10.58
CA THR A 46 9.32 12.41 10.61
C THR A 46 9.61 11.43 9.48
N ASN A 47 10.41 11.81 8.48
CA ASN A 47 10.63 11.01 7.26
C ASN A 47 11.26 9.62 7.51
N ASP A 48 12.07 9.51 8.56
CA ASP A 48 12.78 8.29 8.94
C ASP A 48 12.06 7.51 10.04
N LEU A 49 11.02 8.10 10.61
CA LEU A 49 10.15 7.51 11.62
C LEU A 49 8.96 6.81 10.95
N ALA A 50 8.35 5.84 11.66
CA ALA A 50 7.13 5.15 11.24
C ALA A 50 7.15 4.58 9.80
N ARG A 51 8.34 4.22 9.27
CA ARG A 51 8.49 3.78 7.86
C ARG A 51 7.60 2.59 7.52
N PHE A 52 7.47 1.65 8.47
CA PHE A 52 6.64 0.46 8.31
C PHE A 52 5.14 0.81 8.30
N GLU A 53 4.71 1.62 9.25
CA GLU A 53 3.32 2.04 9.41
C GLU A 53 2.87 2.86 8.20
N ARG A 54 3.73 3.75 7.70
CA ARG A 54 3.53 4.49 6.46
C ARG A 54 3.34 3.57 5.26
N LEU A 55 4.18 2.55 5.10
CA LEU A 55 4.04 1.58 4.00
C LEU A 55 2.70 0.84 4.07
N GLN A 56 2.27 0.45 5.27
CA GLN A 56 0.97 -0.19 5.47
C GLN A 56 -0.20 0.78 5.20
N ALA A 57 -0.06 2.05 5.58
CA ALA A 57 -1.04 3.10 5.28
C ALA A 57 -1.15 3.34 3.77
N GLN A 58 -0.03 3.45 3.05
CA GLN A 58 -0.01 3.59 1.59
C GLN A 58 -0.73 2.44 0.89
N GLN A 59 -0.50 1.19 1.32
CA GLN A 59 -1.20 0.02 0.78
C GLN A 59 -2.72 0.09 1.01
N SER A 60 -3.14 0.57 2.18
CA SER A 60 -4.57 0.66 2.52
C SER A 60 -5.26 1.78 1.73
N VAL A 61 -4.59 2.91 1.51
CA VAL A 61 -5.08 3.99 0.64
C VAL A 61 -5.13 3.54 -0.82
N ALA A 62 -4.16 2.76 -1.28
CA ALA A 62 -4.20 2.16 -2.61
C ALA A 62 -5.37 1.18 -2.77
N ALA A 63 -5.65 0.35 -1.75
CA ALA A 63 -6.82 -0.53 -1.75
C ALA A 63 -8.15 0.25 -1.79
N LEU A 64 -8.23 1.38 -1.08
CA LEU A 64 -9.39 2.28 -1.14
C LEU A 64 -9.60 2.85 -2.55
N ALA A 65 -8.53 3.28 -3.23
CA ALA A 65 -8.64 3.82 -4.59
C ALA A 65 -9.23 2.81 -5.60
N GLU A 66 -9.01 1.51 -5.37
CA GLU A 66 -9.53 0.42 -6.19
C GLU A 66 -10.86 -0.17 -5.65
N ALA A 67 -11.42 0.41 -4.59
CA ALA A 67 -12.58 -0.14 -3.91
C ALA A 67 -13.83 -0.16 -4.79
N LYS A 68 -14.56 -1.28 -4.73
CA LYS A 68 -15.93 -1.33 -5.24
C LYS A 68 -16.85 -0.57 -4.28
N ARG A 69 -17.92 0.02 -4.81
CA ARG A 69 -18.88 0.83 -4.02
C ARG A 69 -19.36 0.15 -2.72
N ARG A 70 -19.58 -1.17 -2.75
CA ARG A 70 -20.07 -1.94 -1.59
C ARG A 70 -19.03 -2.14 -0.48
N ASP A 71 -17.73 -2.12 -0.84
CA ASP A 71 -16.60 -2.37 0.07
C ASP A 71 -15.95 -1.04 0.51
N ARG A 72 -16.46 0.09 -0.01
CA ARG A 72 -15.83 1.40 0.11
C ARG A 72 -15.79 1.90 1.54
N ASP A 73 -16.89 1.83 2.27
CA ASP A 73 -16.96 2.38 3.63
C ASP A 73 -15.99 1.67 4.59
N GLU A 74 -15.85 0.34 4.43
CA GLU A 74 -14.87 -0.45 5.18
C GLU A 74 -13.44 -0.03 4.83
N LEU A 75 -13.13 0.11 3.54
CA LEU A 75 -11.79 0.50 3.09
C LEU A 75 -11.44 1.95 3.42
N VAL A 76 -12.42 2.85 3.48
CA VAL A 76 -12.25 4.22 4.00
C VAL A 76 -11.83 4.16 5.46
N PHE A 77 -12.58 3.42 6.28
CA PHE A 77 -12.28 3.28 7.70
C PHE A 77 -10.90 2.68 7.92
N LEU A 78 -10.55 1.60 7.21
CA LEU A 78 -9.26 0.97 7.33
C LEU A 78 -8.13 1.91 6.90
N ALA A 79 -8.25 2.57 5.76
CA ALA A 79 -7.22 3.49 5.27
C ALA A 79 -7.00 4.65 6.24
N ASP A 80 -8.06 5.27 6.77
CA ASP A 80 -7.98 6.35 7.74
C ASP A 80 -7.25 5.91 9.03
N ARG A 81 -7.62 4.75 9.61
CA ARG A 81 -6.95 4.22 10.81
C ARG A 81 -5.48 3.94 10.59
N ARG A 82 -5.12 3.42 9.42
CA ARG A 82 -3.72 3.10 9.09
C ARG A 82 -2.89 4.37 8.94
N VAL A 83 -3.46 5.43 8.36
CA VAL A 83 -2.82 6.76 8.27
C VAL A 83 -2.66 7.38 9.65
N GLU A 84 -3.69 7.33 10.50
CA GLU A 84 -3.64 7.82 11.88
C GLU A 84 -2.54 7.10 12.69
N ILE A 85 -2.41 5.78 12.57
CA ILE A 85 -1.34 5.02 13.24
C ILE A 85 0.03 5.51 12.77
N ALA A 86 0.22 5.70 11.45
CA ALA A 86 1.49 6.21 10.93
C ALA A 86 1.83 7.61 11.46
N GLU A 87 0.84 8.51 11.52
CA GLU A 87 0.98 9.86 12.08
C GLU A 87 1.31 9.81 13.58
N LEU A 88 0.63 8.96 14.35
CA LEU A 88 0.84 8.84 15.78
C LEU A 88 2.22 8.24 16.07
N THR A 89 2.59 7.14 15.41
CA THR A 89 3.91 6.52 15.56
C THR A 89 5.01 7.50 15.22
N ALA A 90 4.87 8.29 14.15
CA ALA A 90 5.87 9.31 13.80
C ALA A 90 5.97 10.42 14.86
N ARG A 91 4.87 10.77 15.52
CA ARG A 91 4.83 11.79 16.58
C ARG A 91 5.39 11.31 17.92
N THR A 92 5.32 10.01 18.20
CA THR A 92 5.69 9.43 19.51
C THR A 92 6.97 8.60 19.49
N ALA A 93 7.64 8.49 18.34
CA ALA A 93 8.92 7.78 18.19
C ALA A 93 10.11 8.56 18.76
#